data_AF-A0A2M7WYJ5-F1
#
_entry.id   AF-A0A2M7WYJ5-F1
#
_cell.length_a   1.000
_cell.length_b   1.000
_cell.length_c   1.000
_cell.angle_alpha   90.00
_cell.angle_beta   90.00
_cell.angle_gamma   90.00
#
_symmetry.space_group_name_H-M   'P 1'
#
loop_
_entity.id
_entity.type
_entity.pdbx_description
1 polymer ?
#
loop_
_entity_poly.entity_id
_entity_poly.type
_entity_poly.pdbx_seq_one_letter_code
_entity_poly.pdbx_strand_id
1 'polypeptide(L)'
;MNTSARFDPDRHISAPRGQTLSCKSWLTEAAYRMIQNNLDAEVAENPAELVVYGGIGRAARDWACFDAILAALRELEDDQTLLIQSGKPVGIFRTQVDAPRVLLANSNLVPHWATWEHFHQLDRQGLMMYGQMTAGSWIY
;
A
#
# COMPACT_ATOMS: atom_id res chain seq x y z
N MET A 1 13.51 8.36 16.78
CA MET A 1 12.19 8.20 16.15
C MET A 1 12.36 8.62 14.70
N ASN A 2 12.36 7.67 13.77
CA ASN A 2 12.73 7.96 12.39
C ASN A 2 11.49 8.37 11.59
N THR A 3 11.04 9.63 11.76
CA THR A 3 10.11 10.28 10.83
C THR A 3 10.63 10.25 9.39
N SER A 4 11.94 10.04 9.20
CA SER A 4 12.57 9.89 7.87
C SER A 4 12.09 8.68 7.07
N ALA A 5 11.48 7.66 7.68
CA ALA A 5 11.07 6.46 6.91
C ALA A 5 9.81 6.70 6.05
N ARG A 6 9.02 7.74 6.37
CA ARG A 6 7.74 8.01 5.70
C ARG A 6 7.76 9.27 4.83
N PHE A 7 8.73 10.17 5.03
CA PHE A 7 8.82 11.41 4.28
C PHE A 7 9.99 11.34 3.29
N ASP A 8 9.67 11.48 2.00
CA ASP A 8 10.64 11.57 0.92
C ASP A 8 10.13 12.59 -0.12
N PRO A 9 10.59 13.85 -0.07
CA PRO A 9 10.10 14.91 -0.94
C PRO A 9 10.63 14.82 -2.38
N ASP A 10 11.69 14.05 -2.61
CA ASP A 10 12.35 13.93 -3.91
C ASP A 10 11.72 12.82 -4.76
N ARG A 11 10.87 11.97 -4.17
CA ARG A 11 10.14 10.92 -4.88
C ARG A 11 8.96 11.48 -5.65
N HIS A 12 9.01 11.28 -6.96
CA HIS A 12 7.88 11.47 -7.85
C HIS A 12 7.36 10.12 -8.31
N ILE A 13 6.16 9.76 -7.86
CA ILE A 13 5.49 8.52 -8.24
C ILE A 13 4.45 8.84 -9.31
N SER A 14 4.34 8.00 -10.33
CA SER A 14 3.23 8.01 -11.27
C SER A 14 3.01 6.60 -11.78
N ALA A 15 1.77 6.28 -12.14
CA ALA A 15 1.43 4.96 -12.66
C ALA A 15 2.00 4.77 -14.07
N PRO A 16 2.68 3.63 -14.36
CA PRO A 16 3.08 3.28 -15.72
C PRO A 16 1.91 3.32 -16.71
N ARG A 17 2.19 3.81 -17.92
CA ARG A 17 1.19 3.98 -18.99
C ARG A 17 1.51 3.07 -20.18
N GLY A 18 0.52 2.88 -21.06
CA GLY A 18 0.65 2.04 -22.25
C GLY A 18 0.55 0.53 -21.98
N GLN A 19 0.87 -0.27 -22.99
CA GLN A 19 0.61 -1.71 -23.03
C GLN A 19 1.79 -2.57 -22.52
N THR A 20 2.94 -1.97 -22.24
CA THR A 20 4.11 -2.72 -21.73
C THR A 20 3.90 -3.06 -20.27
N LEU A 21 4.08 -4.33 -19.91
CA LEU A 21 3.94 -4.82 -18.54
C LEU A 21 5.24 -4.63 -17.76
N SER A 22 5.11 -4.23 -16.49
CA SER A 22 6.18 -4.30 -15.49
C SER A 22 6.10 -5.60 -14.68
N CYS A 23 4.90 -6.16 -14.52
CA CYS A 23 4.62 -7.39 -13.78
C CYS A 23 4.36 -8.58 -14.73
N LYS A 24 4.22 -9.79 -14.18
CA LYS A 24 4.04 -11.04 -14.94
C LYS A 24 2.67 -11.16 -15.62
N SER A 25 1.65 -10.43 -15.17
CA SER A 25 0.31 -10.45 -15.75
C SER A 25 -0.44 -9.12 -15.60
N TRP A 26 -1.51 -8.94 -16.37
CA TRP A 26 -2.35 -7.74 -16.27
C TRP A 26 -3.06 -7.61 -14.91
N LEU A 27 -3.37 -8.72 -14.24
CA LEU A 27 -4.01 -8.71 -12.92
C LEU A 27 -3.08 -8.14 -11.85
N THR A 28 -1.79 -8.49 -11.91
CA THR A 28 -0.76 -7.99 -10.99
C THR A 28 -0.32 -6.57 -11.38
N GLU A 29 -0.17 -6.30 -12.68
CA GLU A 29 0.10 -4.97 -13.23
C GLU A 29 -0.96 -3.94 -12.84
N ALA A 30 -2.24 -4.33 -12.81
CA ALA A 30 -3.31 -3.45 -12.37
C ALA A 30 -3.08 -2.95 -10.94
N ALA A 31 -2.84 -3.84 -9.98
CA ALA A 31 -2.51 -3.46 -8.61
C ALA A 31 -1.23 -2.60 -8.54
N TYR A 32 -0.20 -2.97 -9.32
CA TYR A 32 1.07 -2.25 -9.40
C TYR A 32 0.89 -0.80 -9.87
N ARG A 33 0.08 -0.58 -10.92
CA ARG A 33 -0.24 0.76 -11.43
C ARG A 33 -1.10 1.53 -10.44
N MET A 34 -2.10 0.88 -9.84
CA MET A 34 -3.07 1.57 -8.99
C MET A 34 -2.47 2.08 -7.67
N ILE A 35 -1.56 1.33 -7.03
CA ILE A 35 -0.86 1.85 -5.84
C ILE A 35 -0.01 3.08 -6.18
N GLN A 36 0.59 3.11 -7.38
CA GLN A 36 1.34 4.27 -7.87
C GLN A 36 0.43 5.44 -8.26
N ASN A 37 -0.76 5.17 -8.82
CA ASN A 37 -1.77 6.20 -9.11
C ASN A 37 -2.22 6.92 -7.83
N ASN A 38 -2.45 6.17 -6.75
CA ASN A 38 -2.79 6.72 -5.44
C ASN A 38 -1.71 7.66 -4.88
N LEU A 39 -0.48 7.66 -5.41
CA LEU A 39 0.62 8.51 -4.97
C LEU A 39 1.09 9.48 -6.08
N ASP A 40 0.33 9.57 -7.17
CA ASP A 40 0.60 10.55 -8.20
C ASP A 40 0.38 11.97 -7.64
N ALA A 41 1.25 12.92 -7.99
CA ALA A 41 1.18 14.29 -7.49
C ALA A 41 -0.07 15.05 -7.95
N GLU A 42 -0.70 14.61 -9.04
CA GLU A 42 -1.98 15.15 -9.51
C GLU A 42 -3.20 14.51 -8.81
N VAL A 43 -2.99 13.46 -8.01
CA VAL A 43 -4.05 12.66 -7.38
C VAL A 43 -4.01 12.79 -5.85
N ALA A 44 -2.84 12.59 -5.25
CA ALA A 44 -2.66 12.54 -3.80
C ALA A 44 -2.52 13.93 -3.17
N GLU A 45 -3.09 14.11 -1.99
CA GLU A 45 -2.98 15.35 -1.21
C GLU A 45 -1.55 15.62 -0.71
N ASN A 46 -0.81 14.58 -0.28
CA ASN A 46 0.59 14.70 0.15
C ASN A 46 1.37 13.39 -0.12
N PRO A 47 1.77 13.15 -1.39
CA PRO A 47 2.41 11.90 -1.80
C PRO A 47 3.80 11.68 -1.18
N ALA A 48 4.52 12.76 -0.83
CA ALA A 48 5.83 12.67 -0.17
C ALA A 48 5.76 11.95 1.19
N GLU A 49 4.59 11.97 1.84
CA GLU A 49 4.29 11.26 3.08
C GLU A 49 3.44 9.98 2.90
N LEU A 50 3.31 9.52 1.65
CA LEU A 50 2.43 8.43 1.23
C LEU A 50 0.93 8.70 1.45
N VAL A 51 0.55 9.94 1.76
CA VAL A 51 -0.82 10.34 2.10
C VAL A 51 -1.60 10.62 0.82
N VAL A 52 -2.70 9.88 0.64
CA VAL A 52 -3.60 10.01 -0.51
C VAL A 52 -4.68 11.04 -0.21
N TYR A 53 -5.47 10.84 0.85
CA TYR A 53 -6.53 11.77 1.26
C TYR A 53 -7.01 11.48 2.71
N GLY A 54 -7.92 12.31 3.20
CA GLY A 54 -8.63 12.06 4.47
C GLY A 54 -7.74 12.15 5.71
N GLY A 55 -6.90 13.19 5.76
CA GLY A 55 -5.96 13.42 6.85
C GLY A 55 -4.70 12.57 6.68
N ILE A 56 -4.66 11.40 7.31
CA ILE A 56 -3.47 10.50 7.30
C ILE A 56 -3.74 9.19 6.55
N GLY A 57 -4.72 9.17 5.64
CA GLY A 57 -5.02 8.02 4.81
C GLY A 57 -3.90 7.74 3.81
N ARG A 58 -3.18 6.63 3.98
CA ARG A 58 -1.97 6.32 3.20
C ARG A 58 -2.11 5.10 2.29
N ALA A 59 -1.31 5.08 1.22
CA ALA A 59 -1.23 3.96 0.28
C ALA A 59 -0.36 2.79 0.78
N ALA A 60 0.69 3.09 1.54
CA ALA A 60 1.60 2.13 2.18
C ALA A 60 2.05 2.67 3.55
N ARG A 61 2.58 1.77 4.40
CA ARG A 61 2.93 2.12 5.79
C ARG A 61 4.10 3.11 5.90
N ASP A 62 5.12 2.87 5.09
CA ASP A 62 6.35 3.62 4.95
C ASP A 62 6.96 3.32 3.57
N TRP A 63 8.02 4.05 3.19
CA TRP A 63 8.60 3.91 1.86
C TRP A 63 9.24 2.53 1.63
N ALA A 64 9.80 1.91 2.68
CA ALA A 64 10.33 0.56 2.58
C ALA A 64 9.22 -0.46 2.29
N CYS A 65 8.05 -0.31 2.92
CA CYS A 65 6.88 -1.13 2.62
C CYS A 65 6.37 -0.89 1.19
N PHE A 66 6.32 0.37 0.73
CA PHE A 66 5.95 0.69 -0.65
C PHE A 66 6.88 0.01 -1.66
N ASP A 67 8.19 0.15 -1.50
CA ASP A 67 9.19 -0.45 -2.37
C ASP A 67 9.09 -1.99 -2.37
N ALA A 68 8.87 -2.58 -1.19
CA ALA A 68 8.66 -4.01 -1.06
C ALA A 68 7.35 -4.48 -1.71
N ILE A 69 6.27 -3.69 -1.69
CA ILE A 69 5.02 -4.00 -2.39
C ILE A 69 5.27 -4.01 -3.91
N LEU A 70 5.94 -3.00 -4.44
CA LEU A 70 6.26 -2.93 -5.87
C LEU A 70 7.17 -4.08 -6.32
N ALA A 71 8.15 -4.46 -5.50
CA ALA A 71 8.99 -5.62 -5.76
C ALA A 71 8.19 -6.93 -5.74
N ALA A 72 7.34 -7.12 -4.73
CA ALA A 72 6.50 -8.30 -4.61
C ALA A 72 5.51 -8.45 -5.77
N LEU A 73 4.85 -7.36 -6.19
CA LEU A 73 3.89 -7.39 -7.31
C LEU A 73 4.55 -7.73 -8.65
N ARG A 74 5.79 -7.27 -8.89
CA ARG A 74 6.54 -7.62 -10.10
C ARG A 74 6.85 -9.11 -10.19
N GLU A 75 7.14 -9.74 -9.06
CA GLU A 75 7.49 -11.15 -8.97
C GLU A 75 6.31 -12.11 -8.72
N LEU A 76 5.13 -11.58 -8.42
CA LEU A 76 3.97 -12.39 -8.04
C LEU A 76 3.47 -13.25 -9.21
N GLU A 77 3.36 -14.55 -8.98
CA GLU A 77 2.82 -15.49 -9.97
C GLU A 77 1.28 -15.49 -10.00
N ASP A 78 0.70 -15.96 -11.10
CA ASP A 78 -0.75 -15.97 -11.30
C ASP A 78 -1.50 -16.92 -10.35
N ASP A 79 -0.82 -17.90 -9.73
CA ASP A 79 -1.39 -18.77 -8.70
C ASP A 79 -0.98 -18.37 -7.28
N GLN A 80 -0.55 -17.12 -7.08
CA GLN A 80 -0.15 -16.58 -5.79
C GLN A 80 -1.02 -15.40 -5.35
N THR A 81 -1.04 -15.17 -4.04
CA THR A 81 -1.71 -14.04 -3.40
C THR A 81 -0.76 -13.34 -2.42
N LEU A 82 -0.57 -12.04 -2.60
CA LEU A 82 0.16 -11.15 -1.70
C LEU A 82 -0.76 -10.68 -0.56
N LEU A 83 -0.28 -10.78 0.68
CA LEU A 83 -0.98 -10.29 1.86
C LEU A 83 -0.41 -8.94 2.30
N ILE A 84 -1.28 -7.94 2.40
CA ILE A 84 -0.97 -6.61 2.93
C ILE A 84 -1.65 -6.43 4.29
N GLN A 85 -0.85 -6.23 5.34
CA GLN A 85 -1.33 -5.92 6.68
C GLN A 85 -1.00 -4.47 7.00
N SER A 86 -2.00 -3.61 7.17
CA SER A 86 -1.83 -2.16 7.42
C SER A 86 -0.70 -1.55 6.61
N GLY A 87 -0.81 -1.64 5.27
CA GLY A 87 0.15 -1.08 4.32
C GLY A 87 1.53 -1.74 4.25
N LYS A 88 1.73 -2.90 4.87
CA LYS A 88 2.98 -3.67 4.82
C LYS A 88 2.78 -5.01 4.10
N PRO A 89 3.65 -5.39 3.15
CA PRO A 89 3.63 -6.72 2.56
C PRO A 89 4.18 -7.74 3.57
N VAL A 90 3.35 -8.68 4.01
CA VAL A 90 3.71 -9.61 5.10
C VAL A 90 3.91 -11.05 4.66
N GLY A 91 3.49 -11.41 3.45
CA GLY A 91 3.72 -12.73 2.91
C GLY A 91 3.06 -12.95 1.56
N ILE A 92 3.55 -13.94 0.83
CA ILE A 92 2.96 -14.45 -0.40
C ILE A 92 2.65 -15.92 -0.17
N PHE A 93 1.44 -16.33 -0.53
CA PHE A 93 1.01 -17.72 -0.43
C PHE A 93 0.50 -18.20 -1.78
N ARG A 94 0.74 -19.47 -2.07
CA ARG A 94 0.13 -20.13 -3.21
C ARG A 94 -1.38 -20.30 -2.96
N THR A 95 -2.17 -19.93 -3.95
CA THR A 95 -3.63 -20.04 -3.98
C THR A 95 -4.05 -20.72 -5.30
N GLN A 96 -4.77 -20.01 -6.18
CA GLN A 96 -5.21 -20.49 -7.48
C GLN A 96 -5.40 -19.30 -8.44
N VAL A 97 -5.45 -19.56 -9.74
CA VAL A 97 -5.55 -18.50 -10.77
C VAL A 97 -6.75 -17.57 -10.61
N ASP A 98 -7.88 -18.09 -10.13
CA ASP A 98 -9.11 -17.30 -9.93
C ASP A 98 -9.18 -16.59 -8.57
N ALA A 99 -8.20 -16.78 -7.69
CA ALA A 99 -8.14 -16.08 -6.41
C ALA A 99 -7.71 -14.61 -6.59
N PRO A 100 -7.98 -13.73 -5.62
CA PRO A 100 -7.41 -12.39 -5.62
C PRO A 100 -5.88 -12.42 -5.61
N ARG A 101 -5.24 -11.59 -6.43
CA ARG A 101 -3.76 -11.41 -6.41
C ARG A 101 -3.28 -10.71 -5.15
N VAL A 102 -4.11 -9.86 -4.55
CA VAL A 102 -3.78 -9.12 -3.33
C VAL A 102 -4.96 -9.16 -2.36
N LEU A 103 -4.68 -9.46 -1.09
CA LEU A 103 -5.63 -9.31 0.01
C LEU A 103 -5.10 -8.29 1.00
N LEU A 104 -5.94 -7.32 1.37
CA LEU A 104 -5.56 -6.19 2.20
C LEU A 104 -6.43 -6.14 3.47
N ALA A 105 -5.78 -5.98 4.61
CA ALA A 105 -6.44 -5.72 5.89
C ALA A 105 -5.74 -4.55 6.59
N ASN A 106 -6.35 -3.37 6.53
CA ASN A 106 -5.78 -2.13 7.05
C ASN A 106 -6.55 -1.65 8.29
N SER A 107 -5.84 -1.09 9.26
CA SER A 107 -6.44 -0.31 10.37
C SER A 107 -7.33 -1.11 11.35
N ASN A 108 -7.44 -2.43 11.19
CA ASN A 108 -8.24 -3.27 12.07
C ASN A 108 -7.60 -3.37 13.46
N LEU A 109 -8.40 -3.09 14.48
CA LEU A 109 -8.05 -3.26 15.90
C LEU A 109 -9.18 -4.01 16.59
N VAL A 110 -8.83 -4.82 17.60
CA VAL A 110 -9.85 -5.47 18.44
C VAL A 110 -10.69 -4.37 19.12
N PRO A 111 -12.04 -4.48 19.19
CA PRO A 111 -12.90 -3.33 19.48
C PRO A 111 -12.57 -2.56 20.75
N HIS A 112 -12.14 -3.24 21.82
CA HIS A 112 -11.73 -2.60 23.07
C HIS A 112 -10.56 -1.61 22.89
N TRP A 113 -9.68 -1.87 21.92
CA TRP A 113 -8.50 -1.06 21.60
C TRP A 113 -8.68 -0.19 20.35
N ALA A 114 -9.87 -0.15 19.74
CA ALA A 114 -10.16 0.60 18.53
C ALA A 114 -10.33 2.12 18.80
N THR A 115 -9.31 2.73 19.40
CA THR A 115 -9.25 4.16 19.73
C THR A 115 -8.13 4.85 18.97
N TRP A 116 -8.28 6.16 18.71
CA TRP A 116 -7.23 6.96 18.08
C TRP A 116 -5.94 7.01 18.90
N GLU A 117 -6.05 7.06 20.24
CA GLU A 117 -4.89 7.04 21.12
C GLU A 117 -4.05 5.78 20.92
N HIS A 118 -4.69 4.61 20.92
CA HIS A 118 -4.00 3.34 20.71
C HIS A 118 -3.48 3.19 19.28
N PHE A 119 -4.27 3.62 18.29
CA PHE A 119 -3.82 3.69 16.89
C PHE A 119 -2.52 4.51 16.78
N HIS A 120 -2.47 5.71 17.35
CA HIS A 120 -1.29 6.58 17.28
C HIS A 120 -0.10 6.02 18.05
N GLN A 121 -0.34 5.29 19.15
CA GLN A 121 0.70 4.56 19.85
C GLN A 121 1.37 3.52 18.93
N LEU A 122 0.57 2.70 18.25
CA LEU A 122 1.07 1.70 17.29
C LEU A 122 1.71 2.34 16.06
N ASP A 123 1.15 3.44 15.56
CA ASP A 123 1.69 4.18 14.42
C ASP A 123 3.10 4.73 14.69
N ARG A 124 3.33 5.28 15.90
CA ARG A 124 4.66 5.73 16.35
C ARG A 124 5.67 4.58 16.47
N GLN A 125 5.19 3.35 16.68
CA GLN A 125 6.01 2.15 16.71
C GLN A 125 6.22 1.52 15.32
N GLY A 126 5.65 2.10 14.25
CA GLY A 126 5.72 1.53 12.89
C GLY A 126 4.86 0.28 12.70
N LEU A 127 3.84 0.08 13.56
CA LEU A 127 2.97 -1.09 13.54
C LEU A 127 1.62 -0.82 12.88
N MET A 128 1.31 0.43 12.55
CA MET A 128 0.01 0.84 12.05
C MET A 128 0.09 1.72 10.80
N MET A 129 -0.99 1.69 10.03
CA MET A 129 -1.30 2.62 8.95
C MET A 129 -2.81 2.87 8.96
N TYR A 130 -3.21 4.11 8.67
CA TYR A 130 -4.61 4.44 8.43
C TYR A 130 -4.91 4.29 6.94
N GLY A 131 -5.79 3.35 6.58
CA GLY A 131 -6.08 3.04 5.18
C GLY A 131 -7.19 3.88 4.55
N GLN A 132 -7.93 4.67 5.34
CA GLN A 132 -9.19 5.29 4.88
C GLN A 132 -10.06 4.18 4.20
N MET A 133 -10.72 4.48 3.09
CA MET A 133 -11.47 3.55 2.26
C MET A 133 -10.64 3.17 1.04
N THR A 134 -10.31 4.14 0.18
CA THR A 134 -9.61 3.90 -1.11
C THR A 134 -8.12 4.22 -1.09
N ALA A 135 -7.62 4.88 -0.04
CA ALA A 135 -6.20 5.22 0.08
C ALA A 135 -5.35 3.95 0.22
N GLY A 136 -5.68 3.10 1.20
CA GLY A 136 -4.97 1.86 1.48
C GLY A 136 -5.43 0.65 0.66
N SER A 137 -6.43 0.81 -0.21
CA SER A 137 -6.94 -0.24 -1.11
C SER A 137 -6.66 0.04 -2.59
N TRP A 138 -5.94 1.14 -2.89
CA TRP A 138 -5.39 1.46 -4.20
C TRP A 138 -6.46 1.63 -5.28
N ILE A 139 -7.44 2.49 -5.02
CA ILE A 139 -8.50 2.80 -5.99
C ILE A 139 -9.09 4.21 -5.75
N TYR A 140 -8.25 5.16 -5.35
CA TYR A 140 -8.61 6.58 -5.29
C TYR A 140 -8.37 7.20 -6.67
#